data_AF-A0A165RE22-F1
#
_entry.id   AF-A0A165RE22-F1
#
_cell.length_a   1.000
_cell.length_b   1.000
_cell.length_c   1.000
_cell.angle_alpha   90.00
_cell.angle_beta   90.00
_cell.angle_gamma   90.00
#
_symmetry.space_group_name_H-M   'P 1'
#
loop_
_entity.id
_entity.type
_entity.pdbx_description
1 polymer ?
#
loop_
_entity_poly.entity_id
_entity_poly.type
_entity_poly.pdbx_seq_one_letter_code
_entity_poly.pdbx_strand_id
1 'polypeptide(L)'
;REHENSVAFRKFKRQLFHKSLSRILDSFKPVMTTPEVIIWADAEFRRTIYGLGTYIADYPEQALLACIVQGWCPKGQLESNLPCIRRCYEHTEALVESLSLGVLWDEYGIVGDVVPFTNDFPRADIHEMLSPDILHQLIKGTFKDHLVEWVGAFLAVEHGKARSEALLADIDRRIAAVPPFTGLRRFPEGRGFKQWTGDDSKALMKVYLPAIDALLPFEIVRAIRAFLEFSYLVRRNVHTPESLDQLQKALEDFHKYRVFFHEEGVDTSEFSLPRQHSLRHYLESIWAYGAPNGLCSSITESKHIKAVKEPYRHSNRFQALGQMLVTNQRLDKIAASRANFVECGMLPKSPISVYPLFFYYLFSYQV
;
A
#
# COMPACT_ATOMS: atom_id res chain seq x y z
N ARG A 1 2.53 -24.54 -19.96
CA ARG A 1 2.92 -23.38 -20.81
C ARG A 1 1.79 -23.01 -21.76
N GLU A 2 1.19 -23.97 -22.47
CA GLU A 2 0.10 -23.71 -23.43
C GLU A 2 -1.14 -23.00 -22.84
N HIS A 3 -1.53 -23.32 -21.60
CA HIS A 3 -2.66 -22.67 -20.92
C HIS A 3 -2.29 -21.46 -20.05
N GLU A 4 -1.02 -21.04 -20.03
CA GLU A 4 -0.51 -20.06 -19.07
C GLU A 4 -1.21 -18.69 -19.17
N ASN A 5 -1.71 -18.36 -20.36
CA ASN A 5 -2.44 -17.13 -20.63
C ASN A 5 -3.96 -17.32 -20.77
N SER A 6 -4.48 -18.54 -20.59
CA SER A 6 -5.92 -18.79 -20.70
C SER A 6 -6.70 -18.11 -19.55
N VAL A 7 -7.92 -17.66 -19.84
CA VAL A 7 -8.83 -17.08 -18.84
C VAL A 7 -9.08 -18.07 -17.70
N ALA A 8 -9.34 -19.33 -18.03
CA ALA A 8 -9.55 -20.40 -17.06
C ALA A 8 -8.36 -20.58 -16.10
N PHE A 9 -7.13 -20.52 -16.60
CA PHE A 9 -5.95 -20.68 -15.75
C PHE A 9 -5.69 -19.45 -14.87
N ARG A 10 -5.95 -18.23 -15.38
CA ARG A 10 -5.87 -17.00 -14.57
C ARG A 10 -6.88 -17.05 -13.43
N LYS A 11 -8.12 -17.45 -13.72
CA LYS A 11 -9.18 -17.68 -12.71
C LYS A 11 -8.74 -18.72 -11.69
N PHE A 12 -8.28 -19.88 -12.14
CA PHE A 12 -7.79 -20.95 -11.27
C PHE A 12 -6.69 -20.46 -10.32
N LYS A 13 -5.70 -19.71 -10.83
CA LYS A 13 -4.64 -19.11 -10.01
C LYS A 13 -5.19 -18.18 -8.92
N ARG A 14 -6.12 -17.29 -9.28
CA ARG A 14 -6.76 -16.37 -8.31
C ARG A 14 -7.52 -17.15 -7.24
N GLN A 15 -8.35 -18.10 -7.64
CA GLN A 15 -9.12 -18.89 -6.68
C GLN A 15 -8.22 -19.76 -5.80
N LEU A 16 -7.14 -20.33 -6.35
CA LEU A 16 -6.15 -21.10 -5.59
C LEU A 16 -5.47 -20.24 -4.53
N PHE A 17 -5.15 -18.98 -4.85
CA PHE A 17 -4.60 -18.01 -3.90
C PHE A 17 -5.57 -17.80 -2.71
N HIS A 18 -6.84 -17.50 -2.98
CA HIS A 18 -7.84 -17.30 -1.92
C HIS A 18 -8.11 -18.57 -1.10
N LYS A 19 -8.24 -19.73 -1.75
CA LYS A 19 -8.42 -21.01 -1.04
C LYS A 19 -7.21 -21.38 -0.18
N SER A 20 -6.00 -21.01 -0.60
CA SER A 20 -4.81 -21.20 0.20
C SER A 20 -4.85 -20.33 1.47
N LEU A 21 -5.19 -19.04 1.34
CA LEU A 21 -5.31 -18.15 2.51
C LEU A 21 -6.40 -18.61 3.48
N SER A 22 -7.57 -18.99 2.95
CA SER A 22 -8.65 -19.57 3.77
C SER A 22 -8.20 -20.81 4.53
N ARG A 23 -7.47 -21.73 3.87
CA ARG A 23 -6.95 -22.93 4.53
C ARG A 23 -5.90 -22.62 5.60
N ILE A 24 -5.02 -21.65 5.35
CA ILE A 24 -3.99 -21.24 6.32
C ILE A 24 -4.64 -20.65 7.58
N LEU A 25 -5.71 -19.88 7.42
CA LEU A 25 -6.36 -19.15 8.51
C LEU A 25 -7.53 -19.92 9.15
N ASP A 26 -7.86 -21.10 8.64
CA ASP A 26 -9.04 -21.91 9.03
C ASP A 26 -9.16 -22.14 10.55
N SER A 27 -8.02 -22.31 11.23
CA SER A 27 -7.97 -22.51 12.68
C SER A 27 -8.48 -21.31 13.50
N PHE A 28 -8.59 -20.12 12.91
CA PHE A 28 -9.08 -18.92 13.59
C PHE A 28 -10.61 -18.80 13.59
N LYS A 29 -11.33 -19.54 12.75
CA LYS A 29 -12.80 -19.41 12.66
C LYS A 29 -13.53 -19.56 14.00
N PRO A 30 -13.21 -20.57 14.86
CA PRO A 30 -13.93 -20.75 16.12
C PRO A 30 -13.83 -19.54 17.05
N VAL A 31 -12.65 -18.91 17.12
CA VAL A 31 -12.38 -17.79 18.03
C VAL A 31 -12.93 -16.45 17.53
N MET A 32 -13.50 -16.43 16.31
CA MET A 32 -14.23 -15.27 15.76
C MET A 32 -15.71 -15.26 16.13
N THR A 33 -16.26 -16.41 16.56
CA THR A 33 -17.67 -16.55 16.96
C THR A 33 -17.80 -16.81 18.45
N THR A 34 -16.91 -17.61 19.01
CA THR A 34 -16.94 -18.01 20.41
C THR A 34 -15.83 -17.29 21.16
N PRO A 35 -16.16 -16.46 22.16
CA PRO A 35 -15.15 -15.72 22.90
C PRO A 35 -14.29 -16.64 23.77
N GLU A 36 -12.99 -16.33 23.81
CA GLU A 36 -12.04 -16.93 24.75
C GLU A 36 -11.77 -15.99 25.92
N VAL A 37 -11.46 -16.54 27.09
CA VAL A 37 -11.08 -15.72 28.25
C VAL A 37 -9.56 -15.56 28.25
N ILE A 38 -9.10 -14.33 28.05
CA ILE A 38 -7.67 -13.98 28.09
C ILE A 38 -7.41 -12.89 29.13
N ILE A 39 -6.18 -12.87 29.64
CA ILE A 39 -5.68 -11.80 30.51
C ILE A 39 -5.18 -10.66 29.62
N TRP A 40 -5.70 -9.46 29.84
CA TRP A 40 -5.29 -8.25 29.12
C TRP A 40 -4.08 -7.58 29.79
N ALA A 41 -3.54 -6.53 29.16
CA ALA A 41 -2.36 -5.81 29.65
C ALA A 41 -2.59 -5.11 31.01
N ASP A 42 -3.83 -4.88 31.38
CA ASP A 42 -4.26 -4.37 32.70
C ASP A 42 -4.37 -5.49 33.76
N ALA A 43 -3.98 -6.72 33.42
CA ALA A 43 -4.10 -7.93 34.23
C ALA A 43 -5.55 -8.39 34.50
N GLU A 44 -6.53 -7.83 33.79
CA GLU A 44 -7.94 -8.23 33.92
C GLU A 44 -8.32 -9.33 32.92
N PHE A 45 -9.20 -10.23 33.33
CA PHE A 45 -9.73 -11.28 32.47
C PHE A 45 -10.90 -10.76 31.65
N ARG A 46 -10.85 -10.94 30.32
CA ARG A 46 -11.93 -10.50 29.43
C ARG A 46 -12.29 -11.57 28.41
N ARG A 47 -13.59 -11.69 28.12
CA ARG A 47 -14.12 -12.47 26.99
C ARG A 47 -13.76 -11.73 25.71
N THR A 48 -12.87 -12.33 24.92
CA THR A 48 -12.30 -11.72 23.72
C THR A 48 -12.72 -12.51 22.51
N ILE A 49 -13.22 -11.80 21.50
CA ILE A 49 -13.51 -12.33 20.18
C ILE A 49 -12.49 -11.73 19.22
N TYR A 50 -11.98 -12.56 18.32
CA TYR A 50 -10.95 -12.17 17.37
C TYR A 50 -11.54 -11.88 15.99
N GLY A 51 -10.86 -11.04 15.22
CA GLY A 51 -11.15 -10.79 13.81
C GLY A 51 -9.86 -10.68 13.02
N LEU A 52 -9.93 -10.80 11.70
CA LEU A 52 -8.74 -10.55 10.89
C LEU A 52 -8.54 -9.04 10.79
N GLY A 53 -7.37 -8.57 11.23
CA GLY A 53 -6.99 -7.17 11.14
C GLY A 53 -6.47 -6.78 9.76
N THR A 54 -5.43 -5.96 9.72
CA THR A 54 -4.97 -5.35 8.48
C THR A 54 -4.18 -6.30 7.56
N TYR A 55 -4.40 -6.17 6.25
CA TYR A 55 -3.62 -6.83 5.20
C TYR A 55 -2.76 -5.79 4.47
N ILE A 56 -1.44 -5.95 4.57
CA ILE A 56 -0.45 -5.07 3.92
C ILE A 56 -0.15 -5.61 2.53
N ALA A 57 -0.58 -4.88 1.50
CA ALA A 57 -0.42 -5.26 0.11
C ALA A 57 -0.15 -4.02 -0.76
N ASP A 58 0.60 -4.19 -1.84
CA ASP A 58 0.68 -3.16 -2.89
C ASP A 58 -0.61 -3.14 -3.72
N TYR A 59 -0.79 -2.14 -4.60
CA TYR A 59 -2.07 -2.00 -5.32
C TYR A 59 -2.46 -3.22 -6.18
N PRO A 60 -1.57 -3.82 -7.00
CA PRO A 60 -1.90 -5.05 -7.72
C PRO A 60 -2.34 -6.20 -6.81
N GLU A 61 -1.70 -6.39 -5.66
CA GLU A 61 -2.10 -7.39 -4.68
C GLU A 61 -3.41 -7.02 -3.96
N GLN A 62 -3.63 -5.76 -3.63
CA GLN A 62 -4.92 -5.26 -3.12
C GLN A 62 -6.06 -5.55 -4.11
N ALA A 63 -5.81 -5.36 -5.41
CA ALA A 63 -6.80 -5.62 -6.44
C ALA A 63 -7.14 -7.11 -6.54
N LEU A 64 -6.13 -7.98 -6.43
CA LEU A 64 -6.32 -9.44 -6.34
C LEU A 64 -7.13 -9.81 -5.09
N LEU A 65 -6.73 -9.29 -3.93
CA LEU A 65 -7.35 -9.59 -2.63
C LEU A 65 -8.82 -9.20 -2.58
N ALA A 66 -9.15 -7.98 -2.99
CA ALA A 66 -10.52 -7.46 -3.00
C ALA A 66 -11.35 -7.94 -4.19
N CYS A 67 -10.81 -8.82 -5.05
CA CYS A 67 -11.46 -9.29 -6.27
C CYS A 67 -12.00 -8.14 -7.15
N ILE A 68 -11.20 -7.08 -7.33
CA ILE A 68 -11.56 -5.95 -8.19
C ILE A 68 -10.78 -5.96 -9.51
N VAL A 69 -11.32 -5.28 -10.50
CA VAL A 69 -10.67 -5.03 -11.78
C VAL A 69 -9.54 -4.02 -11.58
N GLN A 70 -8.39 -4.27 -12.21
CA GLN A 70 -7.26 -3.34 -12.14
C GLN A 70 -7.65 -1.99 -12.75
N GLY A 71 -7.33 -0.90 -12.06
CA GLY A 71 -7.81 0.44 -12.38
C GLY A 71 -8.93 0.92 -11.45
N TRP A 72 -9.54 0.04 -10.65
CA TRP A 72 -10.57 0.40 -9.68
C TRP A 72 -10.03 0.55 -8.26
N CYS A 73 -10.80 1.21 -7.40
CA CYS A 73 -10.48 1.33 -5.97
C CYS A 73 -10.98 0.10 -5.18
N PRO A 74 -10.13 -0.52 -4.35
CA PRO A 74 -10.53 -1.68 -3.55
C PRO A 74 -11.35 -1.31 -2.31
N LYS A 75 -11.39 -0.03 -1.90
CA LYS A 75 -12.12 0.42 -0.71
C LYS A 75 -13.40 1.17 -1.01
N GLY A 76 -13.59 1.65 -2.24
CA GLY A 76 -14.75 2.44 -2.60
C GLY A 76 -14.96 2.55 -4.10
N GLN A 77 -16.02 3.25 -4.49
CA GLN A 77 -16.34 3.52 -5.88
C GLN A 77 -15.47 4.67 -6.42
N LEU A 78 -14.92 4.47 -7.60
CA LEU A 78 -14.01 5.40 -8.26
C LEU A 78 -14.82 6.44 -9.04
N GLU A 79 -15.60 7.25 -8.34
CA GLU A 79 -16.31 8.38 -8.93
C GLU A 79 -15.64 9.69 -8.49
N SER A 80 -15.28 10.51 -9.47
CA SER A 80 -14.42 11.69 -9.29
C SER A 80 -15.06 12.78 -8.41
N ASN A 81 -16.40 12.91 -8.47
CA ASN A 81 -17.13 14.07 -7.95
C ASN A 81 -18.17 13.78 -6.84
N LEU A 82 -18.35 12.53 -6.44
CA LEU A 82 -19.27 12.17 -5.36
C LEU A 82 -18.50 11.76 -4.08
N PRO A 83 -19.15 11.82 -2.90
CA PRO A 83 -18.64 11.15 -1.71
C PRO A 83 -18.30 9.70 -2.08
N CYS A 84 -17.08 9.26 -1.78
CA CYS A 84 -16.66 7.91 -2.13
C CYS A 84 -17.50 6.90 -1.34
N ILE A 85 -18.40 6.20 -2.03
CA ILE A 85 -19.19 5.14 -1.42
C ILE A 85 -18.25 3.97 -1.17
N ARG A 86 -18.14 3.57 0.10
CA ARG A 86 -17.30 2.45 0.51
C ARG A 86 -17.85 1.14 -0.05
N ARG A 87 -16.95 0.28 -0.50
CA ARG A 87 -17.27 -1.12 -0.76
C ARG A 87 -17.40 -1.83 0.59
N CYS A 88 -18.39 -2.69 0.70
CA CYS A 88 -18.51 -3.65 1.79
C CYS A 88 -18.87 -5.02 1.22
N TYR A 89 -18.66 -6.04 2.03
CA TYR A 89 -19.02 -7.41 1.72
C TYR A 89 -20.49 -7.55 1.29
N GLU A 90 -21.43 -7.00 2.07
CA GLU A 90 -22.87 -7.20 1.84
C GLU A 90 -23.32 -6.62 0.49
N HIS A 91 -22.82 -5.43 0.15
CA HIS A 91 -23.14 -4.80 -1.12
C HIS A 91 -22.52 -5.57 -2.30
N THR A 92 -21.28 -6.03 -2.14
CA THR A 92 -20.58 -6.79 -3.18
C THR A 92 -21.28 -8.11 -3.48
N GLU A 93 -21.67 -8.88 -2.45
CA GLU A 93 -22.40 -10.14 -2.65
C GLU A 93 -23.77 -9.90 -3.28
N ALA A 94 -24.52 -8.88 -2.84
CA ALA A 94 -25.81 -8.55 -3.43
C ALA A 94 -25.70 -8.22 -4.93
N LEU A 95 -24.63 -7.52 -5.35
CA LEU A 95 -24.35 -7.27 -6.76
C LEU A 95 -24.00 -8.56 -7.51
N VAL A 96 -23.14 -9.41 -6.92
CA VAL A 96 -22.72 -10.69 -7.52
C VAL A 96 -23.91 -11.63 -7.73
N GLU A 97 -24.87 -11.66 -6.81
CA GLU A 97 -26.10 -12.45 -6.93
C GLU A 97 -27.07 -11.91 -7.98
N SER A 98 -27.08 -10.58 -8.19
CA SER A 98 -28.11 -9.90 -8.98
C SER A 98 -27.69 -9.58 -10.43
N LEU A 99 -26.39 -9.45 -10.70
CA LEU A 99 -25.88 -8.90 -11.95
C LEU A 99 -25.06 -9.93 -12.76
N SER A 100 -25.00 -9.72 -14.07
CA SER A 100 -24.13 -10.51 -14.94
C SER A 100 -22.65 -10.16 -14.72
N LEU A 101 -21.75 -11.10 -15.01
CA LEU A 101 -20.30 -10.89 -14.90
C LEU A 101 -19.79 -9.70 -15.73
N GLY A 102 -20.41 -9.42 -16.88
CA GLY A 102 -20.05 -8.26 -17.71
C GLY A 102 -20.37 -6.95 -17.01
N VAL A 103 -21.59 -6.80 -16.48
CA VAL A 103 -22.01 -5.61 -15.73
C VAL A 103 -21.15 -5.41 -14.48
N LEU A 104 -20.88 -6.49 -13.74
CA LEU A 104 -19.99 -6.43 -12.56
C LEU A 104 -18.59 -5.92 -12.93
N TRP A 105 -18.05 -6.37 -14.06
CA TRP A 105 -16.72 -5.99 -14.51
C TRP A 105 -16.67 -4.54 -15.00
N ASP A 106 -17.60 -4.15 -15.87
CA ASP A 106 -17.55 -2.86 -16.58
C ASP A 106 -18.07 -1.70 -15.73
N GLU A 107 -19.15 -1.90 -14.96
CA GLU A 107 -19.82 -0.82 -14.22
C GLU A 107 -19.39 -0.75 -12.75
N TYR A 108 -19.02 -1.88 -12.15
CA TYR A 108 -18.67 -1.95 -10.73
C TYR A 108 -17.20 -2.31 -10.47
N GLY A 109 -16.44 -2.69 -11.50
CA GLY A 109 -15.06 -3.12 -11.35
C GLY A 109 -14.88 -4.33 -10.43
N ILE A 110 -15.83 -5.26 -10.42
CA ILE A 110 -15.84 -6.47 -9.58
C ILE A 110 -15.54 -7.69 -10.44
N VAL A 111 -14.67 -8.55 -9.94
CA VAL A 111 -14.38 -9.87 -10.50
C VAL A 111 -15.32 -10.88 -9.84
N GLY A 112 -16.56 -10.95 -10.30
CA GLY A 112 -17.64 -11.70 -9.66
C GLY A 112 -17.55 -13.22 -9.75
N ASP A 113 -16.50 -13.77 -10.37
CA ASP A 113 -16.34 -15.20 -10.58
C ASP A 113 -15.22 -15.83 -9.73
N VAL A 114 -14.72 -15.06 -8.76
CA VAL A 114 -13.75 -15.47 -7.73
C VAL A 114 -14.34 -15.14 -6.36
N VAL A 115 -14.23 -16.08 -5.43
CA VAL A 115 -14.69 -15.86 -4.05
C VAL A 115 -13.50 -15.44 -3.18
N PRO A 116 -13.52 -14.23 -2.58
CA PRO A 116 -12.51 -13.78 -1.63
C PRO A 116 -12.39 -14.74 -0.44
N PHE A 117 -11.18 -14.88 0.12
CA PHE A 117 -10.94 -15.78 1.24
C PHE A 117 -11.64 -15.29 2.52
N THR A 118 -11.87 -13.98 2.64
CA THR A 118 -12.52 -13.34 3.77
C THR A 118 -13.98 -13.76 3.93
N ASN A 119 -14.66 -14.15 2.84
CA ASN A 119 -16.02 -14.66 2.87
C ASN A 119 -16.16 -15.95 3.72
N ASP A 120 -15.05 -16.68 3.93
CA ASP A 120 -15.05 -17.87 4.79
C ASP A 120 -14.98 -17.52 6.30
N PHE A 121 -14.85 -16.24 6.67
CA PHE A 121 -14.61 -15.78 8.04
C PHE A 121 -15.65 -14.74 8.49
N PRO A 122 -16.31 -14.91 9.66
CA PRO A 122 -17.41 -14.04 10.09
C PRO A 122 -16.98 -12.65 10.55
N ARG A 123 -15.68 -12.40 10.70
CA ARG A 123 -15.11 -11.12 11.15
C ARG A 123 -13.91 -10.72 10.29
N ALA A 124 -14.12 -10.75 8.98
CA ALA A 124 -13.14 -10.34 7.99
C ALA A 124 -13.87 -9.70 6.79
N ASP A 125 -13.77 -8.38 6.65
CA ASP A 125 -14.18 -7.68 5.42
C ASP A 125 -12.92 -7.23 4.68
N ILE A 126 -12.75 -7.70 3.44
CA ILE A 126 -11.57 -7.39 2.66
C ILE A 126 -11.40 -5.89 2.39
N HIS A 127 -12.49 -5.16 2.17
CA HIS A 127 -12.46 -3.73 1.87
C HIS A 127 -12.04 -2.90 3.08
N GLU A 128 -12.35 -3.37 4.29
CA GLU A 128 -11.86 -2.77 5.53
C GLU A 128 -10.39 -3.12 5.76
N MET A 129 -10.06 -4.42 5.72
CA MET A 129 -8.77 -4.98 6.11
C MET A 129 -7.58 -4.42 5.31
N LEU A 130 -7.75 -4.05 4.04
CA LEU A 130 -6.62 -3.56 3.23
C LEU A 130 -5.99 -2.30 3.86
N SER A 131 -4.71 -2.33 4.21
CA SER A 131 -4.07 -1.15 4.79
C SER A 131 -3.63 -0.14 3.72
N PRO A 132 -3.52 1.16 4.07
CA PRO A 132 -2.87 2.13 3.20
C PRO A 132 -1.39 1.79 2.99
N ASP A 133 -0.89 2.00 1.78
CA ASP A 133 0.50 1.71 1.44
C ASP A 133 1.26 2.98 1.06
N ILE A 134 1.94 3.58 2.05
CA ILE A 134 2.70 4.83 1.88
C ILE A 134 3.69 4.72 0.72
N LEU A 135 4.37 3.57 0.58
CA LEU A 135 5.44 3.44 -0.40
C LEU A 135 4.89 3.43 -1.83
N HIS A 136 3.93 2.55 -2.14
CA HIS A 136 3.43 2.42 -3.51
C HIS A 136 2.33 3.43 -3.85
N GLN A 137 1.54 3.90 -2.88
CA GLN A 137 0.46 4.87 -3.15
C GLN A 137 0.95 6.31 -3.11
N LEU A 138 1.70 6.73 -2.07
CA LEU A 138 2.13 8.12 -1.92
C LEU A 138 3.46 8.38 -2.63
N ILE A 139 4.51 7.63 -2.27
CA ILE A 139 5.88 7.94 -2.66
C ILE A 139 6.15 7.57 -4.12
N LYS A 140 5.92 6.31 -4.51
CA LYS A 140 6.13 5.86 -5.89
C LYS A 140 4.96 6.27 -6.79
N GLY A 141 3.73 6.04 -6.33
CA GLY A 141 2.52 6.32 -7.10
C GLY A 141 2.26 7.81 -7.30
N THR A 142 1.66 8.45 -6.32
CA THR A 142 1.17 9.83 -6.50
C THR A 142 2.30 10.82 -6.70
N PHE A 143 3.38 10.77 -5.92
CA PHE A 143 4.49 11.70 -6.09
C PHE A 143 5.28 11.44 -7.37
N LYS A 144 5.95 10.28 -7.46
CA LYS A 144 6.90 10.01 -8.54
C LYS A 144 6.20 9.70 -9.87
N ASP A 145 5.25 8.77 -9.90
CA ASP A 145 4.64 8.31 -11.16
C ASP A 145 3.58 9.31 -11.66
N HIS A 146 2.96 10.11 -10.79
CA HIS A 146 1.93 11.06 -11.23
C HIS A 146 2.48 12.50 -11.20
N LEU A 147 2.73 13.09 -10.04
CA LEU A 147 3.02 14.54 -9.94
C LEU A 147 4.32 14.96 -10.64
N VAL A 148 5.41 14.19 -10.52
CA VAL A 148 6.67 14.51 -11.22
C VAL A 148 6.52 14.35 -12.74
N GLU A 149 5.80 13.33 -13.19
CA GLU A 149 5.53 13.10 -14.62
C GLU A 149 4.58 14.17 -15.18
N TRP A 150 3.55 14.55 -14.44
CA TRP A 150 2.60 15.61 -14.78
C TRP A 150 3.27 16.98 -14.89
N VAL A 151 4.25 17.31 -14.05
CA VAL A 151 5.05 18.54 -14.22
C VAL A 151 5.79 18.52 -15.56
N GLY A 152 6.38 17.39 -15.94
CA GLY A 152 7.04 17.25 -17.24
C GLY A 152 6.07 17.38 -18.42
N ALA A 153 4.91 16.75 -18.31
CA ALA A 153 3.86 16.82 -19.32
C ALA A 153 3.27 18.23 -19.46
N PHE A 154 2.99 18.91 -18.34
CA PHE A 154 2.55 20.31 -18.32
C PHE A 154 3.53 21.21 -19.09
N LEU A 155 4.82 21.13 -18.77
CA LEU A 155 5.85 21.93 -19.45
C LEU A 155 5.88 21.65 -20.95
N ALA A 156 5.68 20.39 -21.37
CA ALA A 156 5.63 20.02 -22.77
C ALA A 156 4.40 20.59 -23.49
N VAL A 157 3.23 20.59 -22.84
CA VAL A 157 1.98 21.18 -23.36
C VAL A 157 2.11 22.69 -23.49
N GLU A 158 2.54 23.37 -22.42
CA GLU A 158 2.56 24.84 -22.33
C GLU A 158 3.68 25.49 -23.15
N HIS A 159 4.85 24.84 -23.25
CA HIS A 159 6.04 25.48 -23.85
C HIS A 159 6.60 24.76 -25.08
N GLY A 160 6.08 23.59 -25.42
CA GLY A 160 6.62 22.73 -26.47
C GLY A 160 7.96 22.09 -26.09
N LYS A 161 8.34 21.06 -26.86
CA LYS A 161 9.43 20.12 -26.51
C LYS A 161 10.78 20.79 -26.16
N ALA A 162 11.26 21.71 -26.99
CA ALA A 162 12.59 22.29 -26.81
C ALA A 162 12.69 23.14 -25.53
N ARG A 163 11.67 23.96 -25.26
CA ARG A 163 11.63 24.80 -24.06
C ARG A 163 11.29 23.99 -22.81
N SER A 164 10.46 22.95 -22.91
CA SER A 164 10.21 22.04 -21.80
C SER A 164 11.48 21.30 -21.37
N GLU A 165 12.31 20.84 -22.31
CA GLU A 165 13.61 20.20 -22.01
C GLU A 165 14.56 21.17 -21.28
N ALA A 166 14.62 22.43 -21.71
CA ALA A 166 15.43 23.46 -21.05
C ALA A 166 14.96 23.75 -19.62
N LEU A 167 13.64 23.82 -19.39
CA LEU A 167 13.05 24.06 -18.07
C LEU A 167 13.25 22.85 -17.14
N LEU A 168 13.08 21.63 -17.65
CA LEU A 168 13.39 20.40 -16.91
C LEU A 168 14.87 20.34 -16.51
N ALA A 169 15.77 20.75 -17.40
CA ALA A 169 17.20 20.86 -17.09
C ALA A 169 17.49 21.93 -16.02
N ASP A 170 16.73 23.02 -15.96
CA ASP A 170 16.86 24.00 -14.86
C ASP A 170 16.39 23.43 -13.52
N ILE A 171 15.27 22.70 -13.50
CA ILE A 171 14.81 21.95 -12.32
C ILE A 171 15.91 20.99 -11.85
N ASP A 172 16.52 20.24 -12.77
CA ASP A 172 17.59 19.29 -12.46
C ASP A 172 18.85 19.98 -11.92
N ARG A 173 19.20 21.13 -12.49
CA ARG A 173 20.31 21.97 -12.00
C ARG A 173 20.05 22.47 -10.57
N ARG A 174 18.82 22.92 -10.28
CA ARG A 174 18.42 23.37 -8.93
C ARG A 174 18.48 22.23 -7.92
N ILE A 175 18.04 21.03 -8.30
CA ILE A 175 18.15 19.81 -7.50
C ILE A 175 19.63 19.46 -7.23
N ALA A 176 20.50 19.56 -8.23
CA ALA A 176 21.93 19.28 -8.09
C ALA A 176 22.66 20.32 -7.22
N ALA A 177 22.19 21.56 -7.22
CA ALA A 177 22.75 22.67 -6.45
C ALA A 177 22.43 22.61 -4.94
N VAL A 178 21.57 21.68 -4.51
CA VAL A 178 21.23 21.52 -3.09
C VAL A 178 22.51 21.26 -2.27
N PRO A 179 22.77 22.08 -1.22
CA PRO A 179 23.97 21.93 -0.41
C PRO A 179 23.96 20.58 0.33
N PRO A 180 25.14 19.98 0.57
CA PRO A 180 25.23 18.76 1.37
C PRO A 180 24.63 18.96 2.76
N PHE A 181 23.76 18.04 3.18
CA PHE A 181 23.16 18.01 4.51
C PHE A 181 23.04 16.57 5.01
N THR A 182 23.23 16.37 6.31
CA THR A 182 23.18 15.03 6.93
C THR A 182 21.80 14.39 6.73
N GLY A 183 21.77 13.17 6.17
CA GLY A 183 20.51 12.46 5.91
C GLY A 183 19.74 12.96 4.67
N LEU A 184 20.33 13.84 3.87
CA LEU A 184 19.84 14.23 2.56
C LEU A 184 20.69 13.60 1.46
N ARG A 185 20.09 12.76 0.63
CA ARG A 185 20.75 12.18 -0.55
C ARG A 185 20.97 13.29 -1.59
N ARG A 186 22.15 13.30 -2.20
CA ARG A 186 22.51 14.24 -3.26
C ARG A 186 22.13 13.69 -4.63
N PHE A 187 21.84 14.60 -5.54
CA PHE A 187 21.43 14.32 -6.91
C PHE A 187 22.28 15.13 -7.89
N PRO A 188 23.57 14.78 -8.07
CA PRO A 188 24.50 15.57 -8.87
C PRO A 188 24.07 15.73 -10.33
N GLU A 189 23.31 14.77 -10.86
CA GLU A 189 22.76 14.77 -12.22
C GLU A 189 21.25 15.08 -12.24
N GLY A 190 20.70 15.67 -11.17
CA GLY A 190 19.27 15.97 -11.06
C GLY A 190 18.42 14.69 -11.03
N ARG A 191 17.35 14.62 -11.81
CA ARG A 191 16.38 13.50 -11.84
C ARG A 191 16.70 12.40 -12.87
N GLY A 192 17.82 12.48 -13.58
CA GLY A 192 18.16 11.62 -14.73
C GLY A 192 18.46 10.13 -14.45
N PHE A 193 17.84 9.50 -13.44
CA PHE A 193 18.10 8.10 -13.10
C PHE A 193 17.28 7.13 -13.95
N LYS A 194 17.93 6.10 -14.48
CA LYS A 194 17.26 5.01 -15.23
C LYS A 194 16.34 4.16 -14.36
N GLN A 195 16.64 4.03 -13.07
CA GLN A 195 15.86 3.24 -12.13
C GLN A 195 15.74 3.98 -10.80
N TRP A 196 14.50 4.33 -10.44
CA TRP A 196 14.19 5.00 -9.18
C TRP A 196 13.86 3.97 -8.10
N THR A 197 14.54 4.07 -6.95
CA THR A 197 14.16 3.33 -5.73
C THR A 197 13.19 4.15 -4.88
N GLY A 198 12.51 3.49 -3.93
CA GLY A 198 11.65 4.19 -2.96
C GLY A 198 12.42 5.26 -2.15
N ASP A 199 13.70 5.02 -1.87
CA ASP A 199 14.54 5.98 -1.14
C ASP A 199 14.98 7.14 -2.01
N ASP A 200 15.17 6.94 -3.33
CA ASP A 200 15.40 8.03 -4.27
C ASP A 200 14.18 8.96 -4.31
N SER A 201 12.97 8.40 -4.43
CA SER A 201 11.74 9.18 -4.44
C SER A 201 11.55 9.97 -3.14
N LYS A 202 11.78 9.35 -1.96
CA LYS A 202 11.74 10.04 -0.66
C LYS A 202 12.75 11.18 -0.57
N ALA A 203 13.95 10.98 -1.12
CA ALA A 203 14.97 12.02 -1.12
C ALA A 203 14.60 13.17 -2.06
N LEU A 204 14.05 12.87 -3.25
CA LEU A 204 13.57 13.87 -4.18
C LEU A 204 12.45 14.71 -3.55
N MET A 205 11.49 14.10 -2.85
CA MET A 205 10.42 14.81 -2.12
C MET A 205 10.93 15.92 -1.20
N LYS A 206 12.13 15.79 -0.62
CA LYS A 206 12.71 16.78 0.30
C LYS A 206 13.21 18.04 -0.41
N VAL A 207 13.54 17.93 -1.70
CA VAL A 207 14.22 19.00 -2.46
C VAL A 207 13.40 19.47 -3.66
N TYR A 208 12.31 18.79 -3.99
CA TYR A 208 11.57 19.04 -5.22
C TYR A 208 10.84 20.38 -5.21
N LEU A 209 10.17 20.72 -4.11
CA LEU A 209 9.38 21.96 -4.00
C LEU A 209 10.20 23.24 -4.30
N PRO A 210 11.37 23.48 -3.68
CA PRO A 210 12.19 24.65 -4.02
C PRO A 210 12.78 24.57 -5.45
N ALA A 211 12.94 23.38 -6.02
CA ALA A 211 13.47 23.22 -7.37
C ALA A 211 12.48 23.65 -8.46
N ILE A 212 11.18 23.53 -8.20
CA ILE A 212 10.12 23.91 -9.14
C ILE A 212 9.56 25.32 -8.90
N ASP A 213 9.90 25.93 -7.76
CA ASP A 213 9.41 27.25 -7.39
C ASP A 213 9.84 28.33 -8.39
N ALA A 214 8.94 29.27 -8.66
CA ALA A 214 9.06 30.30 -9.69
C ALA A 214 9.29 29.80 -11.15
N LEU A 215 9.27 28.49 -11.41
CA LEU A 215 9.33 27.91 -12.76
C LEU A 215 7.96 27.42 -13.25
N LEU A 216 7.01 27.20 -12.34
CA LEU A 216 5.68 26.67 -12.62
C LEU A 216 4.60 27.62 -12.09
N PRO A 217 3.36 27.54 -12.62
CA PRO A 217 2.20 28.20 -12.05
C PRO A 217 2.04 27.90 -10.56
N PHE A 218 1.50 28.87 -9.81
CA PHE A 218 1.39 28.75 -8.36
C PHE A 218 0.47 27.59 -7.96
N GLU A 219 -0.52 27.25 -8.78
CA GLU A 219 -1.45 26.13 -8.61
C GLU A 219 -0.71 24.80 -8.54
N ILE A 220 0.20 24.55 -9.49
CA ILE A 220 1.02 23.33 -9.51
C ILE A 220 1.90 23.26 -8.26
N VAL A 221 2.57 24.36 -7.92
CA VAL A 221 3.43 24.43 -6.73
C VAL A 221 2.60 24.18 -5.46
N ARG A 222 1.39 24.74 -5.36
CA ARG A 222 0.48 24.54 -4.22
C ARG A 222 -0.07 23.12 -4.14
N ALA A 223 -0.41 22.49 -5.27
CA ALA A 223 -0.83 21.09 -5.32
C ALA A 223 0.27 20.18 -4.79
N ILE A 224 1.50 20.33 -5.28
CA ILE A 224 2.65 19.53 -4.84
C ILE A 224 2.96 19.81 -3.36
N ARG A 225 2.92 21.06 -2.92
CA ARG A 225 3.10 21.41 -1.51
C ARG A 225 2.06 20.73 -0.61
N ALA A 226 0.78 20.84 -0.95
CA ALA A 226 -0.30 20.23 -0.17
C ALA A 226 -0.18 18.70 -0.11
N PHE A 227 0.19 18.07 -1.23
CA PHE A 227 0.47 16.63 -1.27
C PHE A 227 1.69 16.23 -0.41
N LEU A 228 2.76 17.01 -0.43
CA LEU A 228 3.93 16.77 0.41
C LEU A 228 3.58 16.90 1.90
N GLU A 229 2.85 17.95 2.28
CA GLU A 229 2.32 18.13 3.65
C GLU A 229 1.49 16.92 4.09
N PHE A 230 0.52 16.49 3.27
CA PHE A 230 -0.27 15.28 3.51
C PHE A 230 0.64 14.06 3.72
N SER A 231 1.62 13.85 2.83
CA SER A 231 2.54 12.72 2.91
C SER A 231 3.40 12.72 4.18
N TYR A 232 3.83 13.88 4.65
CA TYR A 232 4.60 13.99 5.89
C TYR A 232 3.72 13.82 7.13
N LEU A 233 2.47 14.30 7.10
CA LEU A 233 1.50 14.12 8.17
C LEU A 233 1.13 12.64 8.35
N VAL A 234 0.81 11.93 7.26
CA VAL A 234 0.56 10.46 7.26
C VAL A 234 1.71 9.68 7.90
N ARG A 235 2.94 10.17 7.76
CA ARG A 235 4.15 9.50 8.25
C ARG A 235 4.46 9.81 9.71
N ARG A 236 3.56 10.43 10.46
CA ARG A 236 3.74 10.58 11.91
C ARG A 236 3.51 9.23 12.60
N ASN A 237 4.28 8.99 13.65
CA ASN A 237 4.11 7.78 14.47
C ASN A 237 2.90 7.88 15.42
N VAL A 238 2.43 9.10 15.67
CA VAL A 238 1.31 9.40 16.55
C VAL A 238 0.46 10.45 15.87
N HIS A 239 -0.85 10.24 15.89
CA HIS A 239 -1.84 11.18 15.42
C HIS A 239 -2.66 11.70 16.61
N THR A 240 -2.81 13.01 16.67
CA THR A 240 -3.75 13.73 17.54
C THR A 240 -4.91 14.28 16.70
N PRO A 241 -6.05 14.66 17.31
CA PRO A 241 -7.14 15.32 16.57
C PRO A 241 -6.66 16.46 15.68
N GLU A 242 -5.76 17.32 16.18
CA GLU A 242 -5.22 18.45 15.43
C GLU A 242 -4.39 17.99 14.21
N SER A 243 -3.65 16.89 14.35
CA SER A 243 -2.89 16.34 13.22
C SER A 243 -3.79 15.70 12.16
N LEU A 244 -4.96 15.20 12.56
CA LEU A 244 -5.97 14.64 11.67
C LEU A 244 -6.69 15.75 10.90
N ASP A 245 -7.00 16.88 11.57
CA ASP A 245 -7.53 18.08 10.90
C ASP A 245 -6.53 18.65 9.89
N GLN A 246 -5.24 18.71 10.25
CA GLN A 246 -4.17 19.11 9.33
C GLN A 246 -4.09 18.16 8.12
N LEU A 247 -4.24 16.86 8.35
CA LEU A 247 -4.20 15.84 7.30
C LEU A 247 -5.36 16.00 6.33
N GLN A 248 -6.58 16.14 6.86
CA GLN A 248 -7.79 16.36 6.08
C GLN A 248 -7.67 17.65 5.25
N LYS A 249 -7.23 18.75 5.88
CA LYS A 249 -7.00 20.02 5.20
C LYS A 249 -5.97 19.91 4.07
N ALA A 250 -4.85 19.22 4.31
CA ALA A 250 -3.81 19.03 3.30
C ALA A 250 -4.34 18.22 2.10
N LEU A 251 -5.20 17.24 2.35
CA LEU A 251 -5.86 16.46 1.29
C LEU A 251 -6.85 17.32 0.48
N GLU A 252 -7.66 18.13 1.15
CA GLU A 252 -8.58 19.07 0.50
C GLU A 252 -7.85 20.10 -0.36
N ASP A 253 -6.79 20.71 0.19
CA ASP A 253 -5.96 21.65 -0.56
C ASP A 253 -5.30 20.96 -1.77
N PHE A 254 -4.83 19.71 -1.62
CA PHE A 254 -4.31 18.93 -2.75
C PHE A 254 -5.37 18.70 -3.83
N HIS A 255 -6.56 18.23 -3.44
CA HIS A 255 -7.67 18.01 -4.37
C HIS A 255 -8.12 19.30 -5.06
N LYS A 256 -8.09 20.44 -4.35
CA LYS A 256 -8.42 21.74 -4.90
C LYS A 256 -7.44 22.18 -5.99
N TYR A 257 -6.13 22.13 -5.72
CA TYR A 257 -5.14 22.65 -6.66
C TYR A 257 -4.77 21.67 -7.77
N ARG A 258 -4.94 20.36 -7.58
CA ARG A 258 -4.62 19.38 -8.62
C ARG A 258 -5.54 19.48 -9.85
N VAL A 259 -6.72 20.07 -9.70
CA VAL A 259 -7.67 20.31 -10.80
C VAL A 259 -7.01 21.06 -11.95
N PHE A 260 -6.07 21.95 -11.64
CA PHE A 260 -5.29 22.68 -12.64
C PHE A 260 -4.55 21.76 -13.63
N PHE A 261 -4.04 20.60 -13.20
CA PHE A 261 -3.43 19.65 -14.14
C PHE A 261 -4.44 19.08 -15.16
N HIS A 262 -5.70 18.93 -14.76
CA HIS A 262 -6.75 18.48 -15.68
C HIS A 262 -7.18 19.61 -16.64
N GLU A 263 -7.33 20.83 -16.12
CA GLU A 263 -7.67 22.02 -16.92
C GLU A 263 -6.63 22.29 -18.02
N GLU A 264 -5.36 22.07 -17.72
CA GLU A 264 -4.24 22.19 -18.67
C GLU A 264 -4.04 20.95 -19.56
N GLY A 265 -4.97 19.99 -19.54
CA GLY A 265 -4.94 18.80 -20.40
C GLY A 265 -3.84 17.79 -20.07
N VAL A 266 -3.24 17.87 -18.88
CA VAL A 266 -2.17 16.96 -18.42
C VAL A 266 -2.74 15.68 -17.84
N ASP A 267 -3.79 15.78 -17.04
CA ASP A 267 -4.53 14.62 -16.53
C ASP A 267 -5.76 14.33 -17.39
N THR A 268 -5.69 13.29 -18.22
CA THR A 268 -6.83 12.83 -19.03
C THR A 268 -7.68 11.77 -18.32
N SER A 269 -7.31 11.38 -17.09
CA SER A 269 -7.99 10.33 -16.34
C SER A 269 -9.08 10.86 -15.41
N GLU A 270 -9.31 12.17 -15.37
CA GLU A 270 -10.25 12.83 -14.44
C GLU A 270 -9.98 12.47 -12.97
N PHE A 271 -8.71 12.35 -12.60
CA PHE A 271 -8.25 11.90 -11.29
C PHE A 271 -8.72 10.49 -10.89
N SER A 272 -9.14 9.66 -11.86
CA SER A 272 -9.54 8.26 -11.72
C SER A 272 -8.33 7.32 -11.62
N LEU A 273 -7.30 7.75 -10.88
CA LEU A 273 -6.08 6.98 -10.64
C LEU A 273 -6.16 6.33 -9.25
N PRO A 274 -6.17 4.99 -9.12
CA PRO A 274 -6.37 4.30 -7.85
C PRO A 274 -5.44 4.77 -6.73
N ARG A 275 -4.18 5.08 -7.06
CA ARG A 275 -3.16 5.53 -6.10
C ARG A 275 -3.39 6.95 -5.60
N GLN A 276 -4.03 7.82 -6.39
CA GLN A 276 -4.45 9.15 -5.93
C GLN A 276 -5.80 9.10 -5.22
N HIS A 277 -6.73 8.26 -5.69
CA HIS A 277 -8.00 8.06 -5.02
C HIS A 277 -7.82 7.47 -3.62
N SER A 278 -6.86 6.56 -3.43
CA SER A 278 -6.61 5.91 -2.15
C SER A 278 -6.27 6.87 -1.01
N LEU A 279 -5.80 8.09 -1.31
CA LEU A 279 -5.54 9.13 -0.31
C LEU A 279 -6.78 9.45 0.54
N ARG A 280 -7.99 9.35 -0.04
CA ARG A 280 -9.27 9.57 0.65
C ARG A 280 -9.48 8.61 1.81
N HIS A 281 -8.89 7.42 1.77
CA HIS A 281 -9.09 6.38 2.78
C HIS A 281 -8.07 6.42 3.92
N TYR A 282 -7.08 7.31 3.87
CA TYR A 282 -6.03 7.36 4.90
C TYR A 282 -6.57 7.80 6.25
N LEU A 283 -7.41 8.84 6.30
CA LEU A 283 -7.95 9.35 7.56
C LEU A 283 -8.72 8.25 8.31
N GLU A 284 -9.64 7.59 7.62
CA GLU A 284 -10.44 6.52 8.19
C GLU A 284 -9.58 5.31 8.57
N SER A 285 -8.55 4.99 7.79
CA SER A 285 -7.62 3.90 8.11
C SER A 285 -6.75 4.23 9.32
N ILE A 286 -6.40 5.50 9.53
CA ILE A 286 -5.67 5.94 10.73
C ILE A 286 -6.55 5.78 11.97
N TRP A 287 -7.83 6.13 11.87
CA TRP A 287 -8.79 5.89 12.95
C TRP A 287 -8.96 4.40 13.26
N ALA A 288 -9.08 3.55 12.23
CA ALA A 288 -9.30 2.13 12.41
C ALA A 288 -8.05 1.39 12.92
N TYR A 289 -6.87 1.75 12.43
CA TYR A 289 -5.66 0.93 12.56
C TYR A 289 -4.45 1.64 13.17
N GLY A 290 -4.58 2.93 13.48
CA GLY A 290 -3.50 3.75 14.00
C GLY A 290 -2.51 4.22 12.93
N ALA A 291 -1.29 4.57 13.37
CA ALA A 291 -0.30 5.21 12.51
C ALA A 291 0.12 4.31 11.32
N PRO A 292 0.04 4.77 10.06
CA PRO A 292 0.26 3.92 8.89
C PRO A 292 1.71 3.48 8.70
N ASN A 293 2.68 4.11 9.38
CA ASN A 293 4.08 3.69 9.37
C ASN A 293 4.28 2.22 9.77
N GLY A 294 3.44 1.70 10.67
CA GLY A 294 3.48 0.29 11.10
C GLY A 294 2.80 -0.68 10.13
N LEU A 295 2.12 -0.18 9.09
CA LEU A 295 1.19 -0.93 8.24
C LEU A 295 1.52 -0.80 6.74
N CYS A 296 2.75 -0.38 6.42
CA CYS A 296 3.20 -0.10 5.07
C CYS A 296 4.02 -1.26 4.48
N SER A 297 3.92 -1.45 3.16
CA SER A 297 4.66 -2.48 2.41
C SER A 297 6.19 -2.37 2.53
N SER A 298 6.73 -1.24 2.99
CA SER A 298 8.17 -1.14 3.29
C SER A 298 8.66 -2.19 4.31
N ILE A 299 7.78 -2.63 5.21
CA ILE A 299 8.08 -3.68 6.18
C ILE A 299 8.19 -5.04 5.47
N THR A 300 7.24 -5.34 4.58
CA THR A 300 7.23 -6.60 3.82
C THR A 300 8.34 -6.64 2.76
N GLU A 301 8.67 -5.52 2.11
CA GLU A 301 9.81 -5.40 1.18
C GLU A 301 11.15 -5.70 1.88
N SER A 302 11.30 -5.27 3.13
CA SER A 302 12.47 -5.61 3.94
C SER A 302 12.53 -7.11 4.25
N LYS A 303 11.38 -7.73 4.55
CA LYS A 303 11.29 -9.20 4.77
C LYS A 303 11.54 -10.00 3.50
N HIS A 304 11.19 -9.46 2.33
CA HIS A 304 11.45 -10.08 1.03
C HIS A 304 12.95 -10.30 0.77
N ILE A 305 13.83 -9.49 1.39
CA ILE A 305 15.27 -9.74 1.37
C ILE A 305 15.60 -11.12 1.95
N LYS A 306 15.12 -11.41 3.17
CA LYS A 306 15.41 -12.66 3.89
C LYS A 306 14.62 -13.85 3.33
N ALA A 307 13.37 -13.65 2.92
CA ALA A 307 12.50 -14.73 2.46
C ALA A 307 12.71 -15.11 0.99
N VAL A 308 13.24 -14.20 0.16
CA VAL A 308 13.36 -14.40 -1.29
C VAL A 308 14.79 -14.15 -1.78
N LYS A 309 15.34 -12.95 -1.57
CA LYS A 309 16.63 -12.58 -2.18
C LYS A 309 17.80 -13.42 -1.65
N GLU A 310 17.86 -13.63 -0.34
CA GLU A 310 18.89 -14.45 0.31
C GLU A 310 18.78 -15.94 -0.09
N PRO A 311 17.62 -16.63 0.07
CA PRO A 311 17.43 -17.98 -0.42
C PRO A 311 17.72 -18.16 -1.90
N TYR A 312 17.32 -17.20 -2.74
CA TYR A 312 17.64 -17.23 -4.17
C TYR A 312 19.16 -17.17 -4.41
N ARG A 313 19.89 -16.32 -3.69
CA ARG A 313 21.36 -16.25 -3.77
C ARG A 313 22.05 -17.53 -3.30
N HIS A 314 21.47 -18.23 -2.31
CA HIS A 314 21.96 -19.52 -1.82
C HIS A 314 21.57 -20.70 -2.72
N SER A 315 20.56 -20.54 -3.57
CA SER A 315 20.14 -21.57 -4.53
C SER A 315 21.14 -21.69 -5.69
N ASN A 316 21.09 -22.82 -6.41
CA ASN A 316 21.83 -22.98 -7.66
C ASN A 316 21.21 -22.21 -8.84
N ARG A 317 20.15 -21.42 -8.61
CA ARG A 317 19.38 -20.64 -9.59
C ARG A 317 18.63 -21.43 -10.67
N PHE A 318 18.73 -22.77 -10.67
CA PHE A 318 17.97 -23.65 -11.55
C PHE A 318 16.72 -24.17 -10.82
N GLN A 319 15.53 -23.85 -11.34
CA GLN A 319 14.26 -24.18 -10.66
C GLN A 319 14.26 -23.74 -9.17
N ALA A 320 14.73 -22.52 -8.92
CA ALA A 320 15.09 -22.02 -7.60
C ALA A 320 13.95 -22.01 -6.59
N LEU A 321 12.68 -21.90 -7.03
CA LEU A 321 11.53 -21.77 -6.13
C LEU A 321 11.45 -22.92 -5.12
N GLY A 322 11.59 -24.18 -5.56
CA GLY A 322 11.56 -25.34 -4.66
C GLY A 322 12.70 -25.31 -3.63
N GLN A 323 13.89 -24.89 -4.05
CA GLN A 323 15.06 -24.74 -3.17
C GLN A 323 14.85 -23.62 -2.14
N MET A 324 14.30 -22.49 -2.57
CA MET A 324 13.98 -21.37 -1.70
C MET A 324 12.95 -21.76 -0.65
N LEU A 325 11.89 -22.49 -1.03
CA LEU A 325 10.86 -22.99 -0.10
C LEU A 325 11.45 -23.94 0.94
N VAL A 326 12.29 -24.90 0.53
CA VAL A 326 12.96 -25.82 1.46
C VAL A 326 13.91 -25.05 2.40
N THR A 327 14.58 -24.02 1.89
CA THR A 327 15.51 -23.19 2.68
C THR A 327 14.74 -22.41 3.74
N ASN A 328 13.65 -21.73 3.37
CA ASN A 328 12.78 -21.04 4.32
C ASN A 328 12.21 -21.99 5.37
N GLN A 329 11.70 -23.16 4.95
CA GLN A 329 11.20 -24.17 5.88
C GLN A 329 12.25 -24.62 6.91
N ARG A 330 13.51 -24.80 6.48
CA ARG A 330 14.61 -25.17 7.39
C ARG A 330 14.92 -24.04 8.37
N LEU A 331 14.99 -22.80 7.91
CA LEU A 331 15.23 -21.64 8.75
C LEU A 331 14.11 -21.45 9.79
N ASP A 332 12.85 -21.61 9.39
CA ASP A 332 11.70 -21.53 10.28
C ASP A 332 11.72 -22.64 11.35
N LYS A 333 12.01 -23.89 10.95
CA LYS A 333 12.18 -25.01 11.89
C LYS A 333 13.29 -24.74 12.90
N ILE A 334 14.44 -24.23 12.46
CA ILE A 334 15.55 -23.88 13.36
C ILE A 334 15.14 -22.75 14.32
N ALA A 335 14.44 -21.72 13.83
CA ALA A 335 13.96 -20.63 14.67
C ALA A 335 12.97 -21.13 15.73
N ALA A 336 12.00 -21.97 15.34
CA ALA A 336 11.04 -22.58 16.26
C ALA A 336 11.72 -23.47 17.31
N SER A 337 12.67 -24.33 16.89
CA SER A 337 13.43 -25.16 17.83
C SER A 337 14.25 -24.33 18.81
N ARG A 338 14.87 -23.22 18.36
CA ARG A 338 15.59 -22.31 19.25
C ARG A 338 14.68 -21.68 20.30
N ALA A 339 13.49 -21.22 19.90
CA ALA A 339 12.52 -20.65 20.84
C ALA A 339 12.10 -21.68 21.89
N ASN A 340 11.79 -22.91 21.46
CA ASN A 340 11.44 -24.01 22.36
C ASN A 340 12.58 -24.36 23.33
N PHE A 341 13.83 -24.46 22.84
CA PHE A 341 14.98 -24.73 23.71
C PHE A 341 15.24 -23.61 24.73
N VAL A 342 14.98 -22.34 24.38
CA VAL A 342 15.05 -21.23 25.34
C VAL A 342 13.96 -21.35 26.41
N GLU A 343 12.73 -21.68 26.01
CA GLU A 343 11.61 -21.88 26.93
C GLU A 343 11.85 -23.05 27.90
N CYS A 344 12.44 -24.14 27.40
CA CYS A 344 12.85 -25.28 28.22
C CYS A 344 14.16 -25.06 29.01
N GLY A 345 14.78 -23.89 28.93
CA GLY A 345 16.05 -23.59 29.64
C GLY A 345 17.29 -24.33 29.09
N MET A 346 17.18 -24.96 27.92
CA MET A 346 18.27 -25.69 27.24
C MET A 346 19.21 -24.76 26.46
N LEU A 347 18.78 -23.52 26.18
CA LEU A 347 19.61 -22.47 25.62
C LEU A 347 19.47 -21.18 26.44
N PRO A 348 20.55 -20.39 26.61
CA PRO A 348 20.45 -19.09 27.26
C PRO A 348 19.53 -18.17 26.47
N LYS A 349 18.75 -17.34 27.17
CA LYS A 349 18.01 -16.24 26.55
C LYS A 349 19.03 -15.31 25.88
N SER A 350 18.94 -15.18 24.56
CA SER A 350 19.73 -14.18 23.83
C SER A 350 19.41 -12.79 24.39
N PRO A 351 20.41 -11.93 24.68
CA PRO A 351 20.16 -10.53 25.03
C PRO A 351 19.54 -9.75 23.85
N ILE A 352 19.59 -10.32 22.64
CA ILE A 352 18.85 -9.86 21.47
C ILE A 352 17.54 -10.64 21.45
N SER A 353 16.46 -10.02 21.93
CA SER A 353 15.11 -10.54 21.76
C SER A 353 14.81 -10.73 20.28
N VAL A 354 14.89 -11.96 19.79
CA VAL A 354 14.21 -12.34 18.56
C VAL A 354 12.83 -12.81 19.00
N TYR A 355 11.93 -11.86 19.24
CA TYR A 355 10.52 -12.19 19.29
C TYR A 355 10.20 -12.98 18.00
N PRO A 356 9.47 -14.10 18.08
CA PRO A 356 8.77 -14.62 16.92
C PRO A 356 7.84 -13.47 16.50
N LEU A 357 8.26 -12.67 15.52
CA LEU A 357 7.47 -11.61 14.94
C LEU A 357 6.38 -12.26 14.08
N PHE A 358 5.44 -12.94 14.75
CA PHE A 358 4.10 -13.16 14.25
C PHE A 358 3.38 -11.82 14.41
N PHE A 359 3.31 -11.06 13.32
CA PHE A 359 2.42 -9.91 13.24
C PHE A 359 0.98 -10.43 13.16
N TYR A 360 0.38 -10.71 14.32
CA TYR A 360 -1.08 -10.67 14.46
C TYR A 360 -1.43 -9.30 15.03
N TYR A 361 -1.77 -8.34 14.17
CA TYR A 361 -2.60 -7.23 14.60
C TYR A 361 -4.04 -7.77 14.68
N LEU A 362 -4.36 -8.40 15.81
CA LEU A 362 -5.73 -8.73 16.18
C LEU A 362 -6.33 -7.48 16.82
N PHE A 363 -7.11 -6.71 16.06
CA PHE A 363 -7.92 -5.65 16.64
C PHE A 363 -9.14 -6.30 17.31
N SER A 364 -9.25 -6.18 18.64
CA SER A 364 -10.49 -6.46 19.35
C SER A 364 -11.42 -5.27 19.20
N TYR A 365 -12.53 -5.42 18.49
CA TYR A 365 -13.60 -4.42 18.49
C TYR A 365 -14.33 -4.49 19.83
N GLN A 366 -14.47 -3.35 20.52
CA GLN A 366 -15.47 -3.19 21.57
C GLN A 366 -16.85 -3.14 20.88
N VAL A 367 -17.75 -4.04 21.30
CA VAL A 367 -19.19 -3.92 21.03
C VAL A 367 -19.82 -3.16 22.18
#